data_AF-A0A954RV71-F1
#
_entry.id   AF-A0A954RV71-F1
#
_cell.length_a   1.000
_cell.length_b   1.000
_cell.length_c   1.000
_cell.angle_alpha   90.00
_cell.angle_beta   90.00
_cell.angle_gamma   90.00
#
_symmetry.space_group_name_H-M   'P 1'
#
loop_
_entity.id
_entity.type
_entity.pdbx_description
1 polymer ?
#
loop_
_entity_poly.entity_id
_entity_poly.type
_entity_poly.pdbx_seq_one_letter_code
_entity_poly.pdbx_strand_id
1 'polypeptide(L)'
;EVQMLGGTGQGERTTGNLCTPGTHVDFKGQLDTRHCITSTSKTYDGDQWVKLEVEVHGNGTIKHIINGETVIEYSKPVLGGDSHAEELAKVAGKKEISEGYICLQSESHPVEFRNIEVMELKAE
;
A
#
# COMPACT_ATOMS: atom_id res chain seq x y z
N GLU A 1 3.35 -0.75 -1.72
CA GLU A 1 2.61 0.12 -2.66
C GLU A 1 1.11 0.02 -2.41
N VAL A 2 0.38 1.13 -2.55
CA VAL A 2 -1.08 1.15 -2.43
C VAL A 2 -1.68 1.25 -3.83
N GLN A 3 -2.32 0.18 -4.30
CA GLN A 3 -2.79 0.08 -5.68
C GLN A 3 -4.15 0.77 -5.87
N MET A 4 -4.19 1.74 -6.76
CA MET A 4 -5.40 2.46 -7.16
C MET A 4 -5.94 1.89 -8.48
N LEU A 5 -7.15 1.36 -8.47
CA LEU A 5 -7.78 0.73 -9.63
C LEU A 5 -9.21 1.23 -9.79
N GLY A 6 -9.56 1.64 -11.00
CA GLY A 6 -10.96 1.81 -11.40
C GLY A 6 -11.59 0.47 -11.78
N GLY A 7 -12.91 0.38 -11.63
CA GLY A 7 -13.71 -0.72 -12.15
C GLY A 7 -13.64 -0.81 -13.68
N THR A 8 -13.88 -1.99 -14.22
CA THR A 8 -13.85 -2.27 -15.67
C THR A 8 -15.25 -2.26 -16.29
N GLY A 9 -16.29 -2.00 -15.51
CA GLY A 9 -17.68 -2.24 -15.88
C GLY A 9 -18.07 -3.72 -15.90
N GLN A 10 -17.16 -4.63 -15.53
CA GLN A 10 -17.37 -6.08 -15.54
C GLN A 10 -16.74 -6.75 -14.32
N GLY A 11 -17.57 -7.41 -13.51
CA GLY A 11 -17.13 -8.17 -12.35
C GLY A 11 -16.62 -7.29 -11.21
N GLU A 12 -16.09 -7.94 -10.18
CA GLU A 12 -15.54 -7.25 -9.01
C GLU A 12 -14.06 -6.92 -9.22
N ARG A 13 -13.68 -5.68 -8.91
CA ARG A 13 -12.31 -5.20 -8.94
C ARG A 13 -12.09 -4.20 -7.80
N THR A 14 -11.37 -4.65 -6.78
CA THR A 14 -11.07 -3.85 -5.59
C THR A 14 -9.94 -2.85 -5.85
N THR A 15 -9.88 -1.82 -5.02
CA THR A 15 -8.83 -0.80 -4.96
C THR A 15 -8.30 -0.65 -3.53
N GLY A 16 -7.19 0.07 -3.34
CA GLY A 16 -6.48 0.09 -2.07
C GLY A 16 -5.83 -1.27 -1.77
N ASN A 17 -5.51 -2.06 -2.79
CA ASN A 17 -4.77 -3.32 -2.62
C ASN A 17 -3.33 -3.02 -2.20
N LEU A 18 -2.69 -3.98 -1.54
CA LEU A 18 -1.26 -3.91 -1.23
C LEU A 18 -0.46 -4.65 -2.30
N CYS A 19 0.50 -3.96 -2.93
CA CYS A 19 1.55 -4.61 -3.71
C CYS A 19 2.91 -4.43 -3.01
N THR A 20 3.73 -5.48 -2.95
CA THR A 20 4.99 -5.49 -2.18
C THR A 20 6.21 -5.83 -3.05
N PRO A 21 6.52 -5.06 -4.12
CA PRO A 21 7.79 -5.24 -4.81
C PRO A 21 8.95 -4.92 -3.85
N GLY A 22 9.99 -5.76 -3.87
CA GLY A 22 11.16 -5.62 -2.99
C GLY A 22 10.86 -5.64 -1.49
N THR A 23 9.64 -6.03 -1.08
CA THR A 23 9.22 -6.02 0.33
C THR A 23 8.30 -7.19 0.67
N HIS A 24 8.25 -7.52 1.96
CA HIS A 24 7.28 -8.43 2.57
C HIS A 24 6.66 -7.76 3.80
N VAL A 25 5.51 -8.23 4.24
CA VAL A 25 4.79 -7.67 5.38
C VAL A 25 4.29 -8.77 6.30
N ASP A 26 4.02 -8.43 7.56
CA ASP A 26 3.20 -9.26 8.44
C ASP A 26 1.71 -8.99 8.10
N PHE A 27 1.04 -10.01 7.58
CA PHE A 27 -0.39 -10.00 7.29
C PHE A 27 -1.07 -11.12 8.06
N LYS A 28 -2.01 -10.77 8.94
CA LYS A 28 -2.71 -11.71 9.84
C LYS A 28 -1.77 -12.48 10.77
N GLY A 29 -0.71 -11.83 11.26
CA GLY A 29 0.22 -12.37 12.26
C GLY A 29 1.29 -13.29 11.67
N GLN A 30 1.45 -13.30 10.35
CA GLN A 30 2.42 -14.13 9.63
C GLN A 30 3.09 -13.33 8.52
N LEU A 31 4.36 -13.61 8.27
CA LEU A 31 5.08 -13.04 7.14
C LEU A 31 4.43 -13.51 5.83
N ASP A 32 3.93 -12.56 5.06
CA ASP A 32 3.32 -12.77 3.76
C ASP A 32 4.28 -12.31 2.67
N THR A 33 4.65 -13.25 1.79
CA THR A 33 5.58 -13.02 0.69
C THR A 33 4.88 -12.89 -0.66
N ARG A 34 3.54 -12.86 -0.68
CA ARG A 34 2.78 -12.65 -1.91
C ARG A 34 3.00 -11.24 -2.41
N HIS A 35 3.17 -11.10 -3.72
CA HIS A 35 3.37 -9.79 -4.33
C HIS A 35 2.14 -8.88 -4.19
N CYS A 36 0.93 -9.43 -4.31
CA CYS A 36 -0.32 -8.67 -4.20
C CYS A 36 -1.26 -9.28 -3.16
N ILE A 37 -1.80 -8.43 -2.29
CA ILE A 37 -2.85 -8.76 -1.33
C ILE A 37 -4.07 -7.88 -1.62
N THR A 38 -5.16 -8.52 -2.02
CA THR A 38 -6.43 -7.87 -2.34
C THR A 38 -7.06 -7.26 -1.08
N SER A 39 -7.54 -6.03 -1.18
CA SER A 39 -8.32 -5.36 -0.15
C SER A 39 -9.77 -5.88 -0.11
N THR A 40 -10.56 -5.38 0.83
CA THR A 40 -12.01 -5.63 0.90
C THR A 40 -12.85 -4.48 0.34
N SER A 41 -12.27 -3.57 -0.47
CA SER A 41 -13.02 -2.43 -1.00
C SER A 41 -14.13 -2.86 -1.96
N LYS A 42 -15.10 -1.98 -2.19
CA LYS A 42 -16.04 -2.12 -3.30
C LYS A 42 -15.32 -1.88 -4.63
N THR A 43 -16.02 -2.18 -5.72
CA THR A 43 -15.65 -1.78 -7.08
C THR A 43 -16.23 -0.39 -7.37
N TYR A 44 -15.44 0.47 -8.02
CA TYR A 44 -15.83 1.83 -8.37
C TYR A 44 -15.73 2.00 -9.89
N ASP A 45 -16.84 1.82 -10.60
CA ASP A 45 -16.90 1.89 -12.06
C ASP A 45 -17.05 3.32 -12.59
N GLY A 46 -16.46 3.57 -13.76
CA GLY A 46 -16.53 4.86 -14.44
C GLY A 46 -15.74 5.97 -13.75
N ASP A 47 -15.91 7.20 -14.25
CA ASP A 47 -15.17 8.36 -13.76
C ASP A 47 -15.80 8.88 -12.46
N GLN A 48 -15.15 8.59 -11.35
CA GLN A 48 -15.59 9.06 -10.04
C GLN A 48 -14.40 9.32 -9.11
N TRP A 49 -14.59 10.24 -8.19
CA TRP A 49 -13.60 10.51 -7.16
C TRP A 49 -13.73 9.49 -6.03
N VAL A 50 -12.63 8.82 -5.72
CA VAL A 50 -12.49 7.91 -4.58
C VAL A 50 -11.54 8.54 -3.57
N LYS A 51 -11.96 8.66 -2.30
CA LYS A 51 -11.08 9.13 -1.24
C LYS A 51 -10.21 7.97 -0.78
N LEU A 52 -8.89 8.09 -0.94
CA LEU A 52 -7.89 7.18 -0.39
C LEU A 52 -7.20 7.85 0.79
N GLU A 53 -7.12 7.14 1.91
CA GLU A 53 -6.31 7.50 3.06
C GLU A 53 -5.36 6.33 3.37
N VAL A 54 -4.12 6.65 3.72
CA VAL A 54 -3.11 5.68 4.13
C VAL A 54 -2.56 6.11 5.48
N GLU A 55 -2.77 5.29 6.50
CA GLU A 55 -2.29 5.54 7.85
C GLU A 55 -1.07 4.65 8.11
N VAL A 56 0.08 5.25 8.42
CA VAL A 56 1.37 4.55 8.51
C VAL A 56 2.03 4.84 9.85
N HIS A 57 2.18 3.82 10.70
CA HIS A 57 2.87 3.93 12.00
C HIS A 57 4.29 3.36 11.92
N GLY A 58 5.11 3.89 11.01
CA GLY A 58 6.48 3.43 10.79
C GLY A 58 6.56 1.93 10.43
N ASN A 59 7.29 1.14 11.21
CA ASN A 59 7.33 -0.33 11.06
C ASN A 59 6.14 -1.04 11.73
N GLY A 60 5.25 -0.30 12.39
CA GLY A 60 4.05 -0.80 13.06
C GLY A 60 2.91 -1.03 12.07
N THR A 61 1.69 -0.68 12.50
CA THR A 61 0.47 -0.89 11.73
C THR A 61 0.39 0.07 10.55
N ILE A 62 -0.05 -0.46 9.40
CA ILE A 62 -0.35 0.26 8.18
C ILE A 62 -1.77 -0.09 7.74
N LYS A 63 -2.58 0.93 7.42
CA LYS A 63 -3.97 0.76 6.97
C LYS A 63 -4.18 1.47 5.65
N HIS A 64 -4.94 0.85 4.75
CA HIS A 64 -5.55 1.56 3.63
C HIS A 64 -7.03 1.76 3.92
N ILE A 65 -7.50 2.97 3.68
CA ILE A 65 -8.87 3.39 3.94
C ILE A 65 -9.43 3.96 2.63
N ILE A 66 -10.56 3.42 2.20
CA ILE A 66 -11.25 3.83 0.97
C ILE A 66 -12.62 4.37 1.35
N ASN A 67 -12.89 5.63 1.00
CA ASN A 67 -14.15 6.32 1.31
C ASN A 67 -14.56 6.22 2.80
N GLY A 68 -13.57 6.28 3.70
CA GLY A 68 -13.78 6.22 5.15
C GLY A 68 -13.87 4.81 5.75
N GLU A 69 -13.78 3.75 4.94
CA GLU A 69 -13.77 2.36 5.41
C GLU A 69 -12.35 1.78 5.32
N THR A 70 -11.84 1.19 6.41
CA THR A 70 -10.57 0.43 6.36
C THR A 70 -10.77 -0.83 5.54
N VAL A 71 -10.01 -0.98 4.45
CA VAL A 71 -10.14 -2.10 3.51
C VAL A 71 -8.99 -3.10 3.58
N ILE A 72 -7.87 -2.73 4.21
CA ILE A 72 -6.77 -3.64 4.51
C ILE A 72 -5.93 -3.08 5.66
N GLU A 73 -5.39 -3.98 6.48
CA GLU A 73 -4.47 -3.69 7.58
C GLU A 73 -3.34 -4.72 7.58
N TYR A 74 -2.11 -4.25 7.74
CA TYR A 74 -0.89 -5.07 7.81
C TYR A 74 0.18 -4.35 8.64
N SER A 75 1.33 -4.99 8.85
CA SER A 75 2.41 -4.39 9.66
C SER A 75 3.80 -4.88 9.27
N LYS A 76 4.83 -4.37 9.93
CA LYS A 76 6.22 -4.85 9.87
C LYS A 76 6.75 -5.03 8.45
N PRO A 77 6.71 -3.99 7.61
CA PRO A 77 7.33 -4.05 6.29
C PRO A 77 8.83 -4.34 6.41
N VAL A 78 9.31 -5.31 5.63
CA VAL A 78 10.72 -5.70 5.56
C VAL A 78 11.18 -5.80 4.11
N LEU A 79 12.44 -5.49 3.84
CA LEU A 79 13.10 -5.73 2.56
C LEU A 79 13.16 -7.23 2.27
N GLY A 80 12.72 -7.64 1.07
CA GLY A 80 12.74 -9.03 0.63
C GLY A 80 12.10 -9.28 -0.73
N GLY A 81 12.21 -10.50 -1.24
CA GLY A 81 11.54 -10.93 -2.48
C GLY A 81 12.38 -10.83 -3.74
N ASP A 82 13.46 -10.04 -3.75
CA ASP A 82 14.40 -9.98 -4.87
C ASP A 82 15.85 -9.65 -4.44
N SER A 83 16.79 -9.79 -5.37
CA SER A 83 18.22 -9.56 -5.12
C SER A 83 18.56 -8.11 -4.79
N HIS A 84 17.80 -7.16 -5.32
CA HIS A 84 18.03 -5.74 -5.08
C HIS A 84 17.64 -5.38 -3.65
N ALA A 85 16.50 -5.86 -3.17
CA ALA A 85 16.07 -5.71 -1.78
C ALA A 85 17.08 -6.33 -0.78
N GLU A 86 17.65 -7.49 -1.10
CA GLU A 86 18.69 -8.11 -0.26
C GLU A 86 20.00 -7.30 -0.26
N GLU A 87 20.37 -6.66 -1.37
CA GLU A 87 21.50 -5.74 -1.43
C GLU A 87 21.25 -4.48 -0.59
N LEU A 88 20.06 -3.87 -0.73
CA LEU A 88 19.65 -2.73 0.08
C LEU A 88 19.68 -3.06 1.57
N ALA A 89 19.20 -4.25 1.97
CA ALA A 89 19.24 -4.69 3.36
C ALA A 89 20.67 -4.83 3.89
N LYS A 90 21.61 -5.31 3.07
CA LYS A 90 23.03 -5.40 3.45
C LYS A 90 23.64 -4.02 3.64
N VAL A 91 23.35 -3.07 2.74
CA VAL A 91 23.84 -1.69 2.84
C VAL A 91 23.25 -0.99 4.06
N ALA A 92 21.96 -1.19 4.33
CA ALA A 92 21.26 -0.60 5.47
C ALA A 92 21.61 -1.28 6.81
N GLY A 93 22.14 -2.51 6.79
CA GLY A 93 22.43 -3.31 8.00
C GLY A 93 21.19 -3.84 8.73
N LYS A 94 19.99 -3.68 8.15
CA LYS A 94 18.70 -4.14 8.69
C LYS A 94 17.70 -4.39 7.56
N LYS A 95 16.64 -5.16 7.83
CA LYS A 95 15.57 -5.41 6.85
C LYS A 95 14.34 -4.56 7.09
N GLU A 96 14.13 -4.11 8.32
CA GLU A 96 12.95 -3.38 8.77
C GLU A 96 12.87 -1.99 8.13
N ILE A 97 11.70 -1.70 7.56
CA ILE A 97 11.38 -0.42 6.95
C ILE A 97 10.48 0.35 7.92
N SER A 98 10.87 1.59 8.24
CA SER A 98 10.14 2.45 9.19
C SER A 98 9.90 3.86 8.67
N GLU A 99 10.58 4.24 7.59
CA GLU A 99 10.54 5.56 6.99
C GLU A 99 10.86 5.44 5.50
N GLY A 100 10.54 6.47 4.73
CA GLY A 100 10.77 6.49 3.29
C GLY A 100 10.11 7.68 2.62
N TYR A 101 10.06 7.63 1.29
CA TYR A 101 9.42 8.66 0.47
C TYR A 101 7.98 8.28 0.14
N ILE A 102 7.14 9.30 -0.04
CA ILE A 102 5.79 9.15 -0.62
C ILE A 102 5.89 9.48 -2.10
N CYS A 103 5.48 8.54 -2.95
CA CYS A 103 5.47 8.69 -4.40
C CYS A 103 4.07 8.43 -4.94
N LEU A 104 3.62 9.26 -5.88
CA LEU A 104 2.40 9.03 -6.66
C LEU A 104 2.80 8.65 -8.08
N GLN A 105 2.36 7.49 -8.54
CA GLN A 105 2.72 6.93 -9.83
C GLN A 105 1.46 6.58 -10.63
N SER A 106 1.54 6.79 -11.94
CA SER A 106 0.69 6.14 -12.94
C SER A 106 1.48 5.01 -13.59
N GLU A 107 0.93 3.79 -13.62
CA GLU A 107 1.59 2.65 -14.29
C GLU A 107 1.12 2.50 -15.75
N SER A 108 -0.19 2.33 -15.97
CA SER A 108 -0.72 1.94 -17.29
C SER A 108 -1.88 2.79 -17.83
N HIS A 109 -2.59 3.52 -16.97
CA HIS A 109 -3.79 4.27 -17.34
C HIS A 109 -3.76 5.67 -16.71
N PRO A 110 -4.41 6.68 -17.32
CA PRO A 110 -4.52 7.99 -16.73
C PRO A 110 -5.11 7.93 -15.31
N VAL A 111 -4.57 8.77 -14.43
CA VAL A 111 -5.06 8.95 -13.06
C VAL A 111 -5.00 10.43 -12.73
N GLU A 112 -6.03 10.91 -12.05
CA GLU A 112 -6.12 12.30 -11.58
C GLU A 112 -6.10 12.33 -10.06
N PHE A 113 -5.37 13.29 -9.50
CA PHE A 113 -5.27 13.49 -8.06
C PHE A 113 -5.71 14.90 -7.70
N ARG A 114 -6.37 15.04 -6.54
CA ARG A 114 -6.68 16.33 -5.92
C ARG A 114 -6.69 16.18 -4.41
N ASN A 115 -6.55 17.30 -3.70
CA ASN A 115 -6.58 17.36 -2.23
C ASN A 115 -5.58 16.38 -1.58
N ILE A 116 -4.32 16.40 -2.06
CA ILE A 116 -3.25 15.60 -1.47
C ILE A 116 -2.81 16.31 -0.20
N GLU A 117 -3.08 15.67 0.93
CA GLU A 117 -2.79 16.17 2.26
C GLU A 117 -1.91 15.16 3.00
N VAL A 118 -1.03 15.66 3.86
CA VAL A 118 -0.16 14.83 4.71
C VAL A 118 -0.27 15.34 6.13
N MET A 119 -0.50 14.41 7.07
CA MET A 119 -0.49 14.68 8.49
C MET A 119 0.59 13.84 9.15
N GLU A 120 1.59 14.48 9.73
CA GLU A 120 2.58 13.79 10.55
C GLU A 120 1.92 13.30 11.85
N LEU A 121 2.03 11.99 12.09
CA LEU A 121 1.55 11.37 13.32
C LEU A 121 2.55 11.61 14.44
N LYS A 122 2.06 11.84 15.66
CA LYS A 122 2.93 11.92 16.83
C LYS A 122 3.47 10.53 17.15
N ALA A 123 4.74 10.45 17.51
CA ALA A 123 5.31 9.25 18.09
C ALA A 123 4.55 8.91 19.40
N GLU A 124 4.17 7.64 19.55
CA GLU A 124 3.66 7.10 20.82
C GLU A 124 4.77 6.96 21.87
#